data_AF-A0AAU4JCG6-F1
#
_entry.id   AF-A0AAU4JCG6-F1
#
_cell.length_a   1.000
_cell.length_b   1.000
_cell.length_c   1.000
_cell.angle_alpha   90.00
_cell.angle_beta   90.00
_cell.angle_gamma   90.00
#
_symmetry.space_group_name_H-M   'P 1'
#
loop_
_entity.id
_entity.type
_entity.pdbx_description
1 polymer ?
#
loop_
_entity_poly.entity_id
_entity_poly.type
_entity_poly.pdbx_seq_one_letter_code
_entity_poly.pdbx_strand_id
1 'polypeptide(L)'
;MTSDDKQKNLELLQVTAGMSANQRLVVMLYALHPTDRAGAVVETAANLAALVGMSAPVFSRTRKQVIESGWLEETDRLAHIRYYRLSPKALGENVVVPLRRAT
;
A
#
# COMPACT_ATOMS: atom_id res chain seq x y z
N MET A 1 0.28 16.65 6.55
CA MET A 1 0.09 15.46 7.39
C MET A 1 -0.57 15.91 8.67
N THR A 2 -1.83 15.51 8.85
CA THR A 2 -2.64 15.85 10.03
C THR A 2 -2.17 15.04 11.25
N SER A 3 -2.68 15.36 12.44
CA SER A 3 -2.40 14.56 13.65
C SER A 3 -2.89 13.12 13.48
N ASP A 4 -4.04 12.94 12.82
CA ASP A 4 -4.66 11.64 12.58
C ASP A 4 -3.81 10.79 11.62
N ASP A 5 -3.22 11.40 10.58
CA ASP A 5 -2.32 10.69 9.67
C ASP A 5 -1.07 10.17 10.39
N LYS A 6 -0.53 10.94 11.35
CA LYS A 6 0.63 10.51 12.14
C LYS A 6 0.29 9.30 13.01
N GLN A 7 -0.86 9.33 13.66
CA GLN A 7 -1.34 8.24 14.51
C GLN A 7 -1.58 6.97 13.67
N LYS A 8 -2.26 7.08 12.52
CA LYS A 8 -2.47 5.94 11.59
C LYS A 8 -1.16 5.34 11.11
N ASN A 9 -0.17 6.17 10.76
CA ASN A 9 1.13 5.69 10.32
C ASN A 9 1.91 5.01 11.46
N LEU A 10 1.77 5.48 12.70
CA LEU A 10 2.36 4.82 13.87
C LEU A 10 1.71 3.46 14.13
N GLU A 11 0.39 3.36 14.03
CA GLU A 11 -0.34 2.10 14.15
C GLU A 11 0.08 1.11 13.06
N LEU A 12 0.14 1.58 11.80
CA LEU A 12 0.64 0.78 10.67
C LEU A 12 2.07 0.27 10.93
N LEU A 13 2.93 1.14 11.46
CA LEU A 13 4.29 0.80 11.82
C LEU A 13 4.33 -0.28 12.92
N GLN A 14 3.42 -0.25 13.89
CA GLN A 14 3.34 -1.25 14.96
C GLN A 14 2.83 -2.60 14.46
N VAL A 15 1.76 -2.63 13.67
CA VAL A 15 1.17 -3.89 13.16
C VAL A 15 2.08 -4.61 12.16
N THR A 16 2.98 -3.87 11.51
CA THR A 16 3.98 -4.42 10.57
C THR A 16 5.28 -4.86 11.26
N ALA A 17 5.37 -4.88 12.60
CA ALA A 17 6.59 -5.23 13.33
C ALA A 17 7.11 -6.65 13.04
N GLY A 18 6.24 -7.59 12.65
CA GLY A 18 6.63 -8.96 12.28
C GLY A 18 7.14 -9.13 10.85
N MET A 19 7.11 -8.07 10.03
CA MET A 19 7.59 -8.12 8.65
C MET A 19 9.11 -8.02 8.56
N SER A 20 9.67 -8.50 7.44
CA SER A 20 11.04 -8.14 7.10
C SER A 20 11.18 -6.62 6.89
N ALA A 21 12.38 -6.09 7.10
CA ALA A 21 12.65 -4.65 6.94
C ALA A 21 12.22 -4.13 5.57
N ASN A 22 12.47 -4.89 4.49
CA ASN A 22 12.10 -4.48 3.13
C ASN A 22 10.58 -4.49 2.92
N GLN A 23 9.87 -5.50 3.42
CA GLN A 23 8.41 -5.54 3.33
C GLN A 23 7.78 -4.37 4.08
N ARG A 24 8.25 -4.11 5.30
CA ARG A 24 7.80 -2.97 6.11
C ARG A 24 8.08 -1.64 5.41
N LEU A 25 9.26 -1.48 4.81
CA LEU A 25 9.62 -0.27 4.07
C LEU A 25 8.70 -0.06 2.85
N VAL A 26 8.38 -1.13 2.11
CA VAL A 26 7.42 -1.05 0.99
C VAL A 26 6.03 -0.69 1.49
N VAL A 27 5.52 -1.30 2.56
CA VAL A 27 4.20 -0.96 3.13
C VAL A 27 4.15 0.50 3.57
N MET A 28 5.15 0.96 4.32
CA MET A 28 5.24 2.36 4.76
C MET A 28 5.37 3.34 3.59
N LEU A 29 6.07 2.97 2.52
CA LEU A 29 6.12 3.77 1.29
C LEU A 29 4.71 3.98 0.74
N TYR A 30 3.90 2.93 0.60
CA TYR A 30 2.54 3.07 0.08
C TYR A 30 1.60 3.83 1.03
N ALA A 31 1.91 3.88 2.33
CA ALA A 31 1.16 4.67 3.32
C ALA A 31 1.45 6.17 3.25
N LEU A 32 2.70 6.52 2.95
CA LEU A 32 3.22 7.88 3.03
C LEU A 32 3.27 8.59 1.67
N HIS A 33 3.26 7.83 0.58
CA HIS A 33 3.34 8.40 -0.76
C HIS A 33 2.03 9.12 -1.13
N PRO A 34 2.08 10.26 -1.84
CA PRO A 34 0.90 10.86 -2.43
C PRO A 34 0.12 9.86 -3.28
N THR A 35 -1.20 9.84 -3.11
CA THR A 35 -2.13 8.98 -3.84
C THR A 35 -3.13 9.79 -4.65
N ASP A 36 -3.73 9.16 -5.66
CA ASP A 36 -4.88 9.71 -6.35
C ASP A 36 -6.18 9.61 -5.52
N ARG A 37 -7.32 9.95 -6.14
CA ARG A 37 -8.65 9.88 -5.50
C ARG A 37 -9.09 8.44 -5.15
N ALA A 38 -8.51 7.43 -5.79
CA ALA A 38 -8.78 6.03 -5.52
C ALA A 38 -7.82 5.43 -4.47
N GLY A 39 -6.87 6.23 -3.97
CA GLY A 39 -5.82 5.78 -3.05
C GLY A 39 -4.64 5.10 -3.75
N ALA A 40 -4.59 5.11 -5.08
CA ALA A 40 -3.50 4.49 -5.83
C ALA A 40 -2.25 5.37 -5.83
N VAL A 41 -1.09 4.74 -5.64
CA VAL A 41 0.20 5.39 -5.87
C VAL A 41 0.50 5.34 -7.37
N VAL A 42 0.32 6.48 -8.03
CA VAL A 42 0.48 6.64 -9.49
C VAL A 42 1.97 6.87 -9.82
N GLU A 43 2.81 5.90 -9.47
CA GLU A 43 4.25 5.93 -9.71
C GLU A 43 4.78 4.62 -10.27
N THR A 44 5.88 4.69 -11.01
CA THR A 44 6.50 3.50 -11.58
C THR A 44 7.26 2.70 -10.53
N ALA A 45 7.33 1.38 -10.71
CA ALA A 45 8.12 0.52 -9.83
C ALA A 45 9.60 0.93 -9.75
N ALA A 46 10.15 1.46 -10.85
CA ALA A 46 11.54 1.93 -10.90
C ALA A 46 11.75 3.17 -10.02
N ASN A 47 10.85 4.15 -10.10
CA ASN A 47 10.90 5.36 -9.28
C ASN A 47 10.75 5.02 -7.79
N LEU A 48 9.76 4.17 -7.46
CA LEU A 48 9.54 3.75 -6.08
C LEU A 48 10.73 2.96 -5.53
N ALA A 49 11.35 2.08 -6.33
CA ALA A 49 12.56 1.37 -5.93
C ALA A 49 13.72 2.32 -5.63
N ALA A 50 13.95 3.32 -6.50
CA ALA A 50 14.99 4.33 -6.31
C ALA A 50 14.73 5.16 -5.04
N LEU A 51 13.47 5.54 -4.78
CA LEU A 51 13.07 6.30 -3.60
C LEU A 51 13.46 5.61 -2.29
N VAL A 52 13.33 4.28 -2.22
CA VAL A 52 13.67 3.49 -1.01
C VAL A 52 15.07 2.88 -1.04
N GLY A 53 15.91 3.28 -2.00
CA GLY A 53 17.28 2.78 -2.12
C GLY A 53 17.36 1.28 -2.47
N MET A 54 16.36 0.74 -3.16
CA MET A 54 16.33 -0.65 -3.62
C MET A 54 16.63 -0.77 -5.11
N SER A 55 17.20 -1.90 -5.53
CA SER A 55 17.19 -2.27 -6.95
C SER A 55 15.77 -2.64 -7.39
N ALA A 56 15.44 -2.36 -8.65
CA ALA A 56 14.13 -2.66 -9.21
C ALA A 56 13.70 -4.14 -9.06
N PRO A 57 14.58 -5.16 -9.22
CA PRO A 57 14.22 -6.55 -8.98
C PRO A 57 13.89 -6.86 -7.51
N VAL A 58 14.64 -6.28 -6.56
CA VAL A 58 14.39 -6.46 -5.12
C VAL A 58 13.05 -5.84 -4.73
N PHE A 59 12.81 -4.60 -5.19
CA PHE A 59 11.53 -3.92 -4.95
C PHE A 59 10.36 -4.71 -5.53
N SER A 60 10.47 -5.18 -6.78
CA SER A 60 9.40 -5.93 -7.45
C SER A 60 9.07 -7.25 -6.73
N ARG A 61 10.09 -8.00 -6.27
CA ARG A 61 9.88 -9.22 -5.48
C ARG A 61 9.24 -8.91 -4.13
N THR A 62 9.74 -7.89 -3.44
CA THR A 62 9.22 -7.49 -2.12
C THR A 62 7.76 -7.04 -2.25
N ARG A 63 7.44 -6.20 -3.23
CA ARG A 63 6.07 -5.77 -3.50
C ARG A 63 5.14 -6.94 -3.78
N LYS A 64 5.59 -7.94 -4.56
CA LYS A 64 4.82 -9.16 -4.80
C LYS A 64 4.50 -9.92 -3.50
N GLN A 65 5.47 -10.08 -2.60
CA GLN A 65 5.24 -10.72 -1.29
C GLN A 65 4.25 -9.93 -0.42
N VAL A 66 4.30 -8.60 -0.47
CA VAL A 66 3.39 -7.72 0.26
C VAL A 66 1.97 -7.80 -0.32
N ILE A 67 1.82 -7.92 -1.64
CA ILE A 67 0.54 -8.20 -2.31
C ILE A 67 -0.01 -9.58 -1.90
N GLU A 68 0.83 -10.62 -1.93
CA GLU A 68 0.45 -11.99 -1.57
C GLU A 68 0.01 -12.12 -0.10
N SER A 69 0.54 -11.27 0.78
CA SER A 69 0.14 -11.17 2.19
C SER A 69 -1.06 -10.22 2.42
N GLY A 70 -1.66 -9.69 1.35
CA GLY A 70 -2.89 -8.91 1.40
C GLY A 70 -2.74 -7.45 1.82
N TRP A 71 -1.52 -6.92 1.88
CA TRP A 71 -1.27 -5.54 2.29
C TRP A 71 -1.43 -4.54 1.14
N LEU A 72 -1.18 -4.99 -0.09
CA LEU A 72 -1.34 -4.18 -1.29
C LEU A 72 -2.28 -4.86 -2.27
N GLU A 73 -3.04 -4.05 -2.99
CA GLU A 73 -3.89 -4.51 -4.08
C GLU A 73 -3.64 -3.67 -5.35
N GLU A 74 -3.75 -4.32 -6.50
CA GLU A 74 -3.70 -3.66 -7.80
C GLU A 74 -5.03 -2.92 -8.03
N THR A 75 -4.96 -1.64 -8.35
CA THR A 75 -6.16 -0.78 -8.47
C THR A 75 -6.51 -0.46 -9.91
N ASP A 76 -5.48 -0.22 -10.72
CA ASP A 76 -5.64 0.27 -12.09
C ASP A 76 -4.40 -0.06 -12.92
N ARG A 77 -4.57 0.02 -14.24
CA ARG A 77 -3.52 -0.18 -15.22
C ARG A 77 -3.65 0.88 -16.31
N LEU A 78 -2.62 1.73 -16.41
CA LEU A 78 -2.47 2.64 -17.53
C LEU A 78 -1.37 2.11 -18.47
N ALA A 79 -1.76 1.75 -19.69
CA ALA A 79 -0.89 1.10 -20.67
C ALA A 79 -0.20 -0.17 -20.13
N HIS A 80 1.11 -0.12 -19.89
CA HIS A 80 1.90 -1.23 -19.35
C HIS A 80 2.24 -1.06 -17.85
N ILE A 81 1.82 0.05 -17.24
CA ILE A 81 2.10 0.36 -15.84
C ILE A 81 0.89 -0.04 -15.00
N ARG A 82 1.14 -0.84 -13.95
CA ARG A 82 0.15 -1.24 -12.95
C ARG A 82 0.34 -0.37 -11.71
N TYR A 83 -0.77 0.15 -11.18
CA TYR A 83 -0.79 0.94 -9.96
C TYR A 83 -1.35 0.13 -8.80
N TYR A 84 -0.89 0.47 -7.61
CA TYR A 84 -1.18 -0.27 -6.39
C TYR A 84 -1.55 0.69 -5.26
N ARG A 85 -2.37 0.21 -4.34
CA ARG A 85 -2.70 0.91 -3.09
C ARG A 85 -2.57 -0.01 -1.89
N LEU A 86 -2.52 0.57 -0.69
CA LEU A 86 -2.77 -0.16 0.55
C LEU A 86 -4.18 -0.73 0.57
N SER A 87 -4.31 -2.01 0.87
CA SER A 87 -5.62 -2.63 0.99
C SER A 87 -6.35 -2.10 2.23
N PRO A 88 -7.65 -1.73 2.14
CA PRO A 88 -8.45 -1.30 3.29
C PRO A 88 -8.44 -2.32 4.45
N LYS A 89 -8.40 -3.62 4.11
CA LYS A 89 -8.33 -4.72 5.08
C LYS A 89 -7.08 -4.65 5.95
N ALA A 90 -5.97 -4.19 5.38
CA ALA A 90 -4.69 -4.08 6.07
C ALA A 90 -4.63 -2.87 7.02
N LEU A 91 -5.52 -1.90 6.83
CA LEU A 91 -5.72 -0.74 7.71
C LEU A 91 -6.78 -1.00 8.80
N GLY A 92 -7.31 -2.24 8.88
CA GLY A 92 -8.38 -2.57 9.82
C GLY A 92 -9.75 -2.00 9.44
N GLU A 93 -9.90 -1.45 8.22
CA GLU A 93 -11.19 -1.00 7.71
C GLU A 93 -12.03 -2.23 7.35
N ASN A 94 -12.92 -2.63 8.26
CA ASN A 94 -14.01 -3.52 7.92
C ASN A 94 -14.92 -2.79 6.94
N VAL A 95 -14.72 -3.02 5.64
CA VAL A 95 -15.64 -2.59 4.58
C VAL A 95 -16.92 -3.41 4.68
N VAL A 96 -17.74 -3.14 5.70
CA VAL A 96 -19.13 -3.58 5.78
C VAL A 96 -19.96 -2.60 4.98
N VAL A 97 -20.17 -2.89 3.70
CA VAL A 97 -21.25 -2.25 2.95
C VAL A 97 -22.55 -2.91 3.42
N PRO A 98 -23.48 -2.20 4.10
CA PRO A 98 -24.77 -2.78 4.41
C PRO A 98 -25.50 -3.05 3.10
N LEU A 99 -25.85 -4.31 2.84
CA LEU A 99 -26.77 -4.65 1.77
C LEU A 99 -28.10 -3.93 2.04
N ARG A 100 -28.39 -2.85 1.30
CA ARG A 100 -29.75 -2.31 1.24
C ARG A 100 -30.62 -3.40 0.64
N ARG A 101 -31.50 -4.00 1.44
CA ARG A 101 -32.62 -4.76 0.91
C ARG A 101 -33.50 -3.77 0.15
N ALA A 102 -33.63 -3.97 -1.16
CA ALA A 102 -34.67 -3.31 -1.93
C ALA A 102 -36.01 -3.86 -1.42
N THR A 103 -36.79 -3.00 -0.79
CA THR A 103 -38.23 -3.19 -0.55
C THR A 103 -39.01 -2.67 -1.73
#